data_AF-A0A7D5N9L4-F1
#
_entry.id   AF-A0A7D5N9L4-F1
#
_cell.length_a   1.000
_cell.length_b   1.000
_cell.length_c   1.000
_cell.angle_alpha   90.00
_cell.angle_beta   90.00
_cell.angle_gamma   90.00
#
_symmetry.space_group_name_H-M   'P 1'
#
loop_
_entity.id
_entity.type
_entity.pdbx_description
1 polymer ?
#
loop_
_entity_poly.entity_id
_entity_poly.type
_entity_poly.pdbx_seq_one_letter_code
_entity_poly.pdbx_strand_id
1 'polypeptide(L)'
;MYSDAMQWYRSGGVIFNDNNADGQKQSGESVGVPGITVRAFDVNGNVYLATSDLNGAYAFSGANGNAIPTNAYPVRVEFTNFPNWAFSNSGPSNSTNSSSVQFLSSPSCSVNCGAVNPINYSQSNPKVISNIYTNNDPLVSGGSSGANMALISHDYTNNTDYNYTNLANASVVGSVWAKAWNKFKKKMFVSAFLKRHCGFGPLGIGGIYQVDMVNPNSPVVSNFIDVTTLGINLGQSTFPANNAGRGMNGDKWSPNTDHAAFAGVGKYGIGVWIYQMMGIPYFS
;
A
#
# COMPACT_ATOMS: atom_id res chain seq x y z
N MET A 1 -19.90 -10.96 -57.79
CA MET A 1 -19.44 -11.80 -56.67
C MET A 1 -18.10 -11.25 -56.22
N TYR A 2 -18.10 -10.23 -55.35
CA TYR A 2 -16.90 -9.76 -54.69
C TYR A 2 -16.72 -10.58 -53.42
N SER A 3 -15.47 -11.01 -53.19
CA SER A 3 -15.03 -12.03 -52.26
C SER A 3 -15.36 -11.74 -50.79
N ASP A 4 -16.22 -12.56 -50.21
CA ASP A 4 -16.54 -12.58 -48.78
C ASP A 4 -15.76 -13.70 -48.06
N ALA A 5 -14.43 -13.73 -48.25
CA ALA A 5 -13.58 -14.81 -47.73
C ALA A 5 -12.20 -14.32 -47.28
N MET A 6 -12.12 -13.53 -46.22
CA MET A 6 -10.87 -13.40 -45.45
C MET A 6 -11.12 -12.98 -44.00
N GLN A 7 -11.82 -13.80 -43.20
CA GLN A 7 -12.06 -13.41 -41.82
C GLN A 7 -12.26 -14.56 -40.82
N TRP A 8 -11.32 -15.52 -40.65
CA TRP A 8 -11.45 -16.51 -39.54
C TRP A 8 -10.18 -16.97 -38.81
N TYR A 9 -8.99 -16.40 -39.05
CA TYR A 9 -7.79 -16.75 -38.29
C TYR A 9 -7.16 -15.51 -37.65
N ARG A 10 -7.53 -15.24 -36.39
CA ARG A 10 -6.97 -14.15 -35.59
C ARG A 10 -6.51 -14.69 -34.25
N SER A 11 -5.24 -14.47 -33.96
CA SER A 11 -4.72 -14.49 -32.59
C SER A 11 -4.45 -13.06 -32.12
N GLY A 12 -4.65 -12.79 -30.84
CA GLY A 12 -4.42 -11.45 -30.30
C GLY A 12 -4.96 -11.30 -28.89
N GLY A 13 -4.88 -10.08 -28.38
CA GLY A 13 -5.34 -9.74 -27.05
C GLY A 13 -5.04 -8.29 -26.73
N VAL A 14 -5.01 -7.99 -25.44
CA VAL A 14 -4.75 -6.65 -24.91
C VAL A 14 -3.61 -6.72 -23.91
N ILE A 15 -2.68 -5.77 -24.01
CA ILE A 15 -1.71 -5.46 -22.97
C ILE A 15 -2.22 -4.26 -22.19
N PHE A 16 -2.34 -4.39 -20.88
CA PHE A 16 -2.98 -3.40 -20.02
C PHE A 16 -2.16 -3.16 -18.76
N ASN A 17 -2.37 -2.01 -18.12
CA ASN A 17 -1.81 -1.75 -16.80
C ASN A 17 -2.60 -2.57 -15.76
N ASP A 18 -1.99 -3.63 -15.28
CA ASP A 18 -2.55 -4.59 -14.32
C ASP A 18 -2.20 -4.11 -12.89
N ASN A 19 -3.14 -3.40 -12.26
CA ASN A 19 -2.89 -2.71 -10.99
C ASN A 19 -2.88 -3.67 -9.79
N ASN A 20 -3.59 -4.81 -9.90
CA ASN A 20 -3.74 -5.79 -8.83
C ASN A 20 -3.02 -7.12 -9.12
N ALA A 21 -2.31 -7.21 -10.25
CA ALA A 21 -1.51 -8.35 -10.69
C ALA A 21 -2.31 -9.66 -10.86
N ASP A 22 -3.59 -9.56 -11.23
CA ASP A 22 -4.48 -10.72 -11.37
C ASP A 22 -4.59 -11.24 -12.81
N GLY A 23 -4.01 -10.54 -13.80
CA GLY A 23 -3.97 -10.96 -15.20
C GLY A 23 -5.30 -10.82 -15.95
N GLN A 24 -6.31 -10.22 -15.34
CA GLN A 24 -7.63 -10.00 -15.93
C GLN A 24 -7.89 -8.51 -16.06
N LYS A 25 -8.01 -8.00 -17.30
CA LYS A 25 -8.33 -6.59 -17.51
C LYS A 25 -9.71 -6.26 -16.93
N GLN A 26 -9.79 -5.43 -15.89
CA GLN A 26 -11.07 -4.96 -15.33
C GLN A 26 -11.39 -3.52 -15.73
N SER A 27 -12.58 -3.04 -15.37
CA SER A 27 -13.11 -1.73 -15.78
C SER A 27 -12.28 -0.54 -15.31
N GLY A 28 -11.55 -0.68 -14.19
CA GLY A 28 -10.62 0.33 -13.68
C GLY A 28 -9.30 0.42 -14.46
N GLU A 29 -9.02 -0.55 -15.32
CA GLU A 29 -7.77 -0.69 -16.09
C GLU A 29 -7.99 -0.25 -17.54
N SER A 30 -8.50 0.97 -17.68
CA SER A 30 -8.88 1.53 -18.98
C SER A 30 -7.68 1.89 -19.87
N VAL A 31 -6.50 2.05 -19.27
CA VAL A 31 -5.26 2.42 -19.97
C VAL A 31 -4.57 1.17 -20.51
N GLY A 32 -4.52 1.05 -21.84
CA GLY A 32 -3.70 0.06 -22.53
C GLY A 32 -2.22 0.44 -22.53
N VAL A 33 -1.35 -0.53 -22.82
CA VAL A 33 0.09 -0.32 -22.90
C VAL A 33 0.54 -0.40 -24.37
N PRO A 34 0.81 0.73 -25.03
CA PRO A 34 1.28 0.75 -26.42
C PRO A 34 2.75 0.36 -26.58
N GLY A 35 3.13 -0.03 -27.80
CA GLY A 35 4.53 -0.23 -28.18
C GLY A 35 5.16 -1.52 -27.68
N ILE A 36 4.36 -2.42 -27.11
CA ILE A 36 4.81 -3.74 -26.67
C ILE A 36 5.00 -4.62 -27.89
N THR A 37 6.19 -5.20 -28.01
CA THR A 37 6.52 -6.10 -29.10
C THR A 37 6.04 -7.51 -28.75
N VAL A 38 5.17 -8.06 -29.59
CA VAL A 38 4.63 -9.42 -29.44
C VAL A 38 5.16 -10.30 -30.56
N ARG A 39 5.86 -11.37 -30.20
CA ARG A 39 6.44 -12.34 -31.14
C ARG A 39 5.80 -13.71 -30.93
N ALA A 40 5.25 -14.30 -31.98
CA ALA A 40 4.84 -15.69 -31.96
C ALA A 40 5.88 -16.54 -32.70
N PHE A 41 6.32 -17.63 -32.07
CA PHE A 41 7.27 -18.60 -32.62
C PHE A 41 6.54 -19.91 -32.85
N ASP A 42 6.55 -20.41 -34.08
CA ASP A 42 6.08 -21.76 -34.36
C ASP A 42 7.19 -22.81 -34.11
N VAL A 43 6.80 -24.09 -34.20
CA VAL A 43 7.71 -25.23 -34.00
C VAL A 43 8.84 -25.31 -35.03
N ASN A 44 8.69 -24.65 -36.18
CA ASN A 44 9.69 -24.59 -37.23
C ASN A 44 10.62 -23.37 -37.09
N GLY A 45 10.40 -22.53 -36.08
CA GLY A 45 11.18 -21.33 -35.82
C GLY A 45 10.74 -20.10 -36.62
N ASN A 46 9.61 -20.14 -37.35
CA ASN A 46 9.09 -18.94 -38.00
C ASN A 46 8.59 -17.95 -36.94
N VAL A 47 8.77 -16.67 -37.22
CA VAL A 47 8.41 -15.58 -36.31
C VAL A 47 7.31 -14.72 -36.93
N TYR A 48 6.25 -14.51 -36.18
CA TYR A 48 5.18 -13.56 -36.49
C TYR A 48 5.28 -12.38 -35.53
N LEU A 49 5.18 -11.16 -36.05
CA LEU A 49 5.38 -9.93 -35.28
C LEU A 49 4.11 -9.10 -35.21
N ALA A 50 3.78 -8.61 -34.01
CA ALA A 50 2.75 -7.61 -33.78
C ALA A 50 3.26 -6.58 -32.75
N THR A 51 2.64 -5.40 -32.75
CA THR A 51 2.90 -4.35 -31.77
C THR A 51 1.58 -3.88 -31.19
N SER A 52 1.53 -3.66 -29.88
CA SER A 52 0.33 -3.12 -29.25
C SER A 52 0.08 -1.65 -29.62
N ASP A 53 -1.18 -1.33 -29.88
CA ASP A 53 -1.63 0.03 -30.18
C ASP A 53 -1.85 0.88 -28.91
N LEU A 54 -2.36 2.11 -29.07
CA LEU A 54 -2.65 3.04 -27.96
C LEU A 54 -3.64 2.48 -26.93
N ASN A 55 -4.49 1.54 -27.31
CA ASN A 55 -5.43 0.84 -26.43
C ASN A 55 -4.84 -0.46 -25.87
N GLY A 56 -3.56 -0.73 -26.16
CA GLY A 56 -2.87 -1.96 -25.80
C GLY A 56 -3.27 -3.16 -26.65
N ALA A 57 -4.13 -2.99 -27.65
CA ALA A 57 -4.60 -4.09 -28.47
C ALA A 57 -3.55 -4.49 -29.50
N TYR A 58 -3.44 -5.78 -29.76
CA TYR A 58 -2.61 -6.33 -30.83
C TYR A 58 -3.32 -7.50 -31.50
N ALA A 59 -2.94 -7.80 -32.74
CA ALA A 59 -3.44 -8.96 -33.45
C ALA A 59 -2.45 -9.48 -34.50
N PHE A 60 -2.41 -10.80 -34.61
CA PHE A 60 -1.93 -11.55 -35.76
C PHE A 60 -3.13 -11.83 -36.67
N SER A 61 -3.26 -11.04 -37.73
CA SER A 61 -4.42 -11.11 -38.64
C SER A 61 -4.01 -10.89 -40.09
N GLY A 62 -4.84 -11.36 -41.02
CA GLY A 62 -4.63 -11.11 -42.45
C GLY A 62 -4.67 -9.62 -42.77
N ALA A 63 -5.53 -8.86 -42.08
CA ALA A 63 -5.65 -7.41 -42.23
C ALA A 63 -4.36 -6.66 -41.86
N ASN A 64 -3.58 -7.20 -40.93
CA ASN A 64 -2.32 -6.64 -40.49
C ASN A 64 -1.11 -7.20 -41.29
N GLY A 65 -1.33 -8.14 -42.21
CA GLY A 65 -0.26 -8.79 -42.98
C GLY A 65 0.64 -9.72 -42.14
N ASN A 66 0.23 -10.11 -40.94
CA ASN A 66 1.02 -10.87 -39.97
C ASN A 66 0.28 -12.09 -39.40
N ALA A 67 -0.69 -12.64 -40.14
CA ALA A 67 -1.49 -13.78 -39.71
C ALA A 67 -0.62 -15.01 -39.39
N ILE A 68 -0.95 -15.71 -38.31
CA ILE A 68 -0.39 -17.03 -38.00
C ILE A 68 -1.26 -18.09 -38.69
N PRO A 69 -0.73 -18.88 -39.64
CA PRO A 69 -1.46 -19.98 -40.26
C PRO A 69 -1.91 -21.03 -39.24
N THR A 70 -3.06 -21.66 -39.46
CA THR A 70 -3.61 -22.68 -38.53
C THR A 70 -2.69 -23.88 -38.33
N ASN A 71 -1.91 -24.25 -39.35
CA ASN A 71 -0.94 -25.35 -39.28
C ASN A 71 0.40 -24.95 -38.62
N ALA A 72 0.59 -23.68 -38.24
CA ALA A 72 1.75 -23.22 -37.49
C ALA A 72 1.59 -23.44 -35.98
N TYR A 73 0.36 -23.71 -35.50
CA TYR A 73 0.13 -24.02 -34.08
C TYR A 73 0.64 -25.43 -33.73
N PRO A 74 1.15 -25.65 -32.51
CA PRO A 74 1.21 -24.69 -31.40
C PRO A 74 2.29 -23.62 -31.57
N VAL A 75 2.05 -22.44 -31.03
CA VAL A 75 3.01 -21.32 -31.03
C VAL A 75 3.34 -20.86 -29.61
N ARG A 76 4.58 -20.44 -29.40
CA ARG A 76 5.02 -19.70 -28.21
C ARG A 76 4.94 -18.21 -28.47
N VAL A 77 4.14 -17.48 -27.69
CA VAL A 77 4.01 -16.03 -27.75
C VAL A 77 4.85 -15.38 -26.67
N GLU A 78 5.67 -14.41 -27.06
CA GLU A 78 6.51 -13.62 -26.17
C GLU A 78 6.16 -12.14 -26.23
N PHE A 79 6.01 -11.52 -25.06
CA PHE A 79 5.83 -10.08 -24.88
C PHE A 79 7.14 -9.45 -24.41
N THR A 80 7.59 -8.41 -25.10
CA THR A 80 8.86 -7.71 -24.81
C THR A 80 8.71 -6.20 -24.98
N ASN A 81 9.76 -5.45 -24.65
CA ASN A 81 9.77 -3.98 -24.71
C ASN A 81 8.77 -3.33 -23.75
N PHE A 82 8.62 -3.90 -22.55
CA PHE A 82 7.81 -3.28 -21.50
C PHE A 82 8.43 -1.94 -21.06
N PRO A 83 7.60 -0.93 -20.76
CA PRO A 83 8.07 0.38 -20.36
C PRO A 83 8.75 0.36 -18.98
N ASN A 84 9.63 1.35 -18.74
CA ASN A 84 10.38 1.45 -17.48
C ASN A 84 9.48 1.58 -16.24
N TRP A 85 8.29 2.19 -16.37
CA TRP A 85 7.34 2.28 -15.26
C TRP A 85 6.81 0.90 -14.83
N ALA A 86 6.81 -0.08 -15.73
CA ALA A 86 6.48 -1.48 -15.46
C ALA A 86 7.74 -2.30 -15.10
N PHE A 87 8.85 -1.64 -14.75
CA PHE A 87 10.13 -2.27 -14.49
C PHE A 87 10.61 -3.18 -15.64
N SER A 88 10.24 -2.80 -16.87
CA SER A 88 10.57 -3.56 -18.08
C SER A 88 10.12 -5.02 -18.05
N ASN A 89 9.04 -5.33 -17.33
CA ASN A 89 8.54 -6.68 -17.19
C ASN A 89 6.99 -6.76 -17.20
N SER A 90 6.47 -7.96 -17.43
CA SER A 90 5.06 -8.28 -17.20
C SER A 90 4.79 -8.46 -15.70
N GLY A 91 3.51 -8.60 -15.35
CA GLY A 91 3.10 -9.07 -14.04
C GLY A 91 3.63 -10.47 -13.69
N PRO A 92 3.62 -10.83 -12.40
CA PRO A 92 4.04 -12.14 -11.92
C PRO A 92 3.08 -13.22 -12.44
N SER A 93 3.63 -14.36 -12.85
CA SER A 93 2.79 -15.52 -13.18
C SER A 93 2.21 -16.13 -11.91
N ASN A 94 0.89 -16.35 -11.89
CA ASN A 94 0.16 -16.95 -10.78
C ASN A 94 -1.05 -17.74 -11.34
N SER A 95 -1.97 -18.18 -10.48
CA SER A 95 -3.14 -18.98 -10.89
C SER A 95 -4.13 -18.24 -11.80
N THR A 96 -4.09 -16.91 -11.85
CA THR A 96 -5.00 -16.07 -12.65
C THR A 96 -4.25 -15.24 -13.71
N ASN A 97 -2.95 -15.04 -13.55
CA ASN A 97 -2.09 -14.28 -14.46
C ASN A 97 -1.04 -15.14 -15.18
N SER A 98 -1.00 -15.02 -16.51
CA SER A 98 0.02 -15.62 -17.36
C SER A 98 1.32 -14.80 -17.35
N SER A 99 2.44 -15.46 -17.66
CA SER A 99 3.72 -14.77 -17.81
C SER A 99 3.82 -13.99 -19.13
N SER A 100 4.93 -13.26 -19.33
CA SER A 100 5.31 -12.67 -20.62
C SER A 100 5.62 -13.71 -21.72
N VAL A 101 5.61 -15.00 -21.38
CA VAL A 101 5.67 -16.12 -22.32
C VAL A 101 4.41 -16.97 -22.17
N GLN A 102 3.70 -17.18 -23.26
CA GLN A 102 2.44 -17.92 -23.31
C GLN A 102 2.46 -18.93 -24.45
N PHE A 103 1.64 -19.96 -24.37
CA PHE A 103 1.56 -21.02 -25.39
C PHE A 103 0.13 -21.13 -25.90
N LEU A 104 -0.03 -21.13 -27.22
CA LEU A 104 -1.32 -21.27 -27.89
C LEU A 104 -1.31 -22.56 -28.69
N SER A 105 -2.32 -23.41 -28.50
CA SER A 105 -2.56 -24.61 -29.32
C SER A 105 -3.45 -24.35 -30.53
N SER A 106 -4.15 -23.21 -30.57
CA SER A 106 -5.04 -22.78 -31.64
C SER A 106 -5.21 -21.26 -31.63
N PRO A 107 -5.81 -20.66 -32.67
CA PRO A 107 -6.10 -19.22 -32.69
C PRO A 107 -6.93 -18.76 -31.49
N SER A 108 -6.52 -17.69 -30.81
CA SER A 108 -7.22 -17.14 -29.64
C SER A 108 -7.15 -15.61 -29.60
N CYS A 109 -8.28 -14.96 -29.34
CA CYS A 109 -8.38 -13.51 -29.17
C CYS A 109 -8.26 -13.04 -27.71
N SER A 110 -7.94 -13.95 -26.79
CA SER A 110 -7.86 -13.70 -25.34
C SER A 110 -6.44 -13.88 -24.81
N VAL A 111 -5.44 -13.55 -25.63
CA VAL A 111 -4.01 -13.70 -25.30
C VAL A 111 -3.52 -12.39 -24.67
N ASN A 112 -3.99 -12.13 -23.46
CA ASN A 112 -3.74 -10.89 -22.74
C ASN A 112 -2.43 -10.95 -21.95
N CYS A 113 -1.84 -9.79 -21.66
CA CYS A 113 -0.69 -9.70 -20.78
C CYS A 113 -0.79 -8.45 -19.89
N GLY A 114 -0.67 -8.61 -18.57
CA GLY A 114 -0.66 -7.50 -17.63
C GLY A 114 0.74 -6.91 -17.49
N ALA A 115 0.89 -5.60 -17.65
CA ALA A 115 2.07 -4.86 -17.21
C ALA A 115 1.82 -4.36 -15.78
N VAL A 116 2.65 -4.76 -14.82
CA VAL A 116 2.48 -4.40 -13.41
C VAL A 116 3.53 -3.38 -13.04
N ASN A 117 3.11 -2.31 -12.34
CA ASN A 117 4.03 -1.47 -11.60
C ASN A 117 4.03 -1.90 -10.11
N PRO A 118 5.09 -2.58 -9.63
CA PRO A 118 5.21 -2.97 -8.22
C PRO A 118 5.15 -1.77 -7.25
N ILE A 119 5.43 -0.55 -7.71
CA ILE A 119 5.26 0.66 -6.90
C ILE A 119 3.77 0.94 -6.63
N ASN A 120 2.90 0.69 -7.60
CA ASN A 120 1.47 1.00 -7.53
C ASN A 120 0.61 -0.19 -7.09
N TYR A 121 1.21 -1.37 -6.92
CA TYR A 121 0.50 -2.56 -6.47
C TYR A 121 -0.31 -2.27 -5.19
N SER A 122 -1.62 -2.52 -5.28
CA SER A 122 -2.53 -2.56 -4.15
C SER A 122 -3.24 -3.90 -4.14
N GLN A 123 -3.25 -4.55 -2.97
CA GLN A 123 -4.06 -5.74 -2.75
C GLN A 123 -5.56 -5.40 -2.84
N SER A 124 -6.38 -6.34 -3.31
CA SER A 124 -7.82 -6.15 -3.54
C SER A 124 -8.60 -5.74 -2.28
N ASN A 125 -8.21 -6.28 -1.10
CA ASN A 125 -8.85 -5.97 0.17
C ASN A 125 -7.80 -5.62 1.24
N PRO A 126 -7.33 -4.36 1.31
CA PRO A 126 -6.26 -4.01 2.24
C PRO A 126 -6.75 -3.93 3.68
N LYS A 127 -5.84 -4.20 4.62
CA LYS A 127 -6.08 -3.90 6.04
C LYS A 127 -6.03 -2.40 6.27
N VAL A 128 -7.09 -1.86 6.86
CA VAL A 128 -7.17 -0.49 7.37
C VAL A 128 -6.81 -0.51 8.85
N ILE A 129 -5.88 0.34 9.25
CA ILE A 129 -5.44 0.46 10.64
C ILE A 129 -5.93 1.80 11.19
N SER A 130 -6.73 1.75 12.27
CA SER A 130 -7.31 2.92 12.93
C SER A 130 -6.81 3.07 14.36
N ASN A 131 -6.91 4.29 14.89
CA ASN A 131 -6.51 4.60 16.26
C ASN A 131 -7.75 4.63 17.16
N ILE A 132 -7.59 4.20 18.40
CA ILE A 132 -8.56 4.42 19.47
C ILE A 132 -7.87 5.29 20.52
N TYR A 133 -8.53 6.38 20.90
CA TYR A 133 -8.03 7.27 21.91
C TYR A 133 -8.65 6.93 23.25
N THR A 134 -7.82 6.45 24.17
CA THR A 134 -8.25 6.12 25.53
C THR A 134 -7.96 7.28 26.46
N ASN A 135 -8.95 7.62 27.29
CA ASN A 135 -8.81 8.62 28.33
C ASN A 135 -7.79 8.19 29.39
N ASN A 136 -7.11 9.15 30.02
CA ASN A 136 -6.19 8.98 31.14
C ASN A 136 -4.84 8.31 30.81
N ASP A 137 -4.02 8.10 31.84
CA ASP A 137 -2.64 7.59 31.77
C ASP A 137 -2.63 6.07 31.52
N PRO A 138 -2.14 5.61 30.34
CA PRO A 138 -2.08 4.20 30.04
C PRO A 138 -0.95 3.44 30.74
N LEU A 139 -0.06 4.13 31.45
CA LEU A 139 1.15 3.55 32.06
C LEU A 139 0.99 3.27 33.56
N VAL A 140 -0.15 3.60 34.16
CA VAL A 140 -0.44 3.26 35.55
C VAL A 140 -0.67 1.75 35.67
N SER A 141 0.16 1.08 36.47
CA SER A 141 0.03 -0.35 36.75
C SER A 141 -1.34 -0.67 37.34
N GLY A 142 -2.02 -1.68 36.79
CA GLY A 142 -3.39 -2.04 37.17
C GLY A 142 -4.48 -1.05 36.72
N GLY A 143 -4.13 0.01 35.98
CA GLY A 143 -5.08 0.99 35.46
C GLY A 143 -5.93 0.45 34.31
N SER A 144 -7.20 0.87 34.25
CA SER A 144 -8.14 0.50 33.18
C SER A 144 -7.82 1.18 31.84
N SER A 145 -7.11 2.32 31.86
CA SER A 145 -6.66 3.03 30.66
C SER A 145 -5.67 2.20 29.85
N GLY A 146 -4.69 1.59 30.50
CA GLY A 146 -3.64 0.81 29.82
C GLY A 146 -4.16 -0.48 29.18
N ALA A 147 -5.26 -1.04 29.68
CA ALA A 147 -5.89 -2.27 29.17
C ALA A 147 -6.79 -2.05 27.95
N ASN A 148 -7.17 -0.81 27.66
CA ASN A 148 -8.02 -0.51 26.51
C ASN A 148 -7.21 -0.51 25.20
N MET A 149 -7.88 -0.76 24.08
CA MET A 149 -7.23 -0.74 22.76
C MET A 149 -6.77 0.68 22.39
N ALA A 150 -5.67 0.76 21.63
CA ALA A 150 -5.17 2.00 21.04
C ALA A 150 -4.97 1.90 19.52
N LEU A 151 -4.69 0.71 19.01
CA LEU A 151 -4.60 0.43 17.58
C LEU A 151 -5.44 -0.77 17.22
N ILE A 152 -6.24 -0.64 16.18
CA ILE A 152 -7.07 -1.72 15.64
C ILE A 152 -6.83 -1.86 14.13
N SER A 153 -7.09 -3.05 13.60
CA SER A 153 -7.18 -3.29 12.16
C SER A 153 -8.49 -3.96 11.77
N HIS A 154 -8.97 -3.65 10.57
CA HIS A 154 -10.05 -4.35 9.91
C HIS A 154 -9.75 -4.41 8.41
N ASP A 155 -10.35 -5.34 7.69
CA ASP A 155 -10.25 -5.37 6.23
C ASP A 155 -11.11 -4.25 5.62
N TYR A 156 -10.68 -3.66 4.50
CA TYR A 156 -11.35 -2.54 3.85
C TYR A 156 -12.82 -2.82 3.50
N THR A 157 -13.13 -4.05 3.08
CA THR A 157 -14.50 -4.47 2.75
C THR A 157 -15.35 -4.79 3.97
N ASN A 158 -14.79 -4.72 5.18
CA ASN A 158 -15.52 -5.07 6.39
C ASN A 158 -16.57 -4.01 6.70
N ASN A 159 -17.83 -4.42 6.62
CA ASN A 159 -19.02 -3.60 6.85
C ASN A 159 -19.80 -4.03 8.10
N THR A 160 -19.21 -4.88 8.95
CA THR A 160 -19.84 -5.36 10.18
C THR A 160 -19.33 -4.58 11.37
N ASP A 161 -20.25 -4.06 12.18
CA ASP A 161 -19.91 -3.35 13.40
C ASP A 161 -19.07 -4.23 14.34
N TYR A 162 -18.09 -3.61 15.00
CA TYR A 162 -17.21 -4.25 15.98
C TYR A 162 -16.37 -5.44 15.48
N ASN A 163 -16.31 -5.66 14.17
CA ASN A 163 -15.43 -6.67 13.60
C ASN A 163 -14.04 -6.07 13.35
N TYR A 164 -13.19 -6.05 14.38
CA TYR A 164 -11.82 -5.57 14.28
C TYR A 164 -10.87 -6.45 15.08
N THR A 165 -9.60 -6.43 14.69
CA THR A 165 -8.50 -7.05 15.45
C THR A 165 -7.80 -5.98 16.28
N ASN A 166 -7.62 -6.23 17.57
CA ASN A 166 -6.77 -5.40 18.42
C ASN A 166 -5.30 -5.62 18.05
N LEU A 167 -4.60 -4.56 17.65
CA LEU A 167 -3.16 -4.59 17.35
C LEU A 167 -2.32 -4.23 18.57
N ALA A 168 -2.78 -3.27 19.37
CA ALA A 168 -2.08 -2.84 20.57
C ALA A 168 -3.03 -2.16 21.54
N ASN A 169 -2.81 -2.43 22.82
CA ASN A 169 -3.41 -1.68 23.91
C ASN A 169 -2.70 -0.34 24.12
N ALA A 170 -3.38 0.57 24.82
CA ALA A 170 -2.84 1.88 25.15
C ALA A 170 -1.58 1.79 26.03
N SER A 171 -1.42 0.75 26.84
CA SER A 171 -0.17 0.51 27.60
C SER A 171 1.06 0.31 26.70
N VAL A 172 0.88 -0.11 25.45
CA VAL A 172 1.98 -0.37 24.50
C VAL A 172 2.37 0.89 23.75
N VAL A 173 1.41 1.68 23.29
CA VAL A 173 1.66 2.82 22.37
C VAL A 173 1.09 4.16 22.84
N GLY A 174 0.14 4.14 23.78
CA GLY A 174 -0.62 5.31 24.24
C GLY A 174 -1.36 6.01 23.11
N SER A 175 -1.44 7.35 23.21
CA SER A 175 -1.96 8.20 22.15
C SER A 175 -0.97 8.31 20.99
N VAL A 176 -1.40 7.86 19.82
CA VAL A 176 -0.60 7.88 18.59
C VAL A 176 -1.36 8.51 17.42
N TRP A 177 -0.62 9.03 16.46
CA TRP A 177 -1.09 9.60 15.18
C TRP A 177 0.03 9.47 14.13
N ALA A 178 -0.27 9.78 12.86
CA ALA A 178 0.63 9.74 11.71
C ALA A 178 1.28 8.36 11.48
N LYS A 179 0.86 7.71 10.40
CA LYS A 179 1.29 6.35 10.04
C LYS A 179 2.11 6.40 8.77
N ALA A 180 3.24 5.72 8.77
CA ALA A 180 4.05 5.49 7.58
C ALA A 180 4.18 3.99 7.33
N TRP A 181 3.88 3.53 6.11
CA TRP A 181 3.94 2.13 5.73
C TRP A 181 5.15 1.84 4.84
N ASN A 182 5.98 0.89 5.24
CA ASN A 182 7.02 0.29 4.41
C ASN A 182 6.55 -1.06 3.89
N LYS A 183 6.09 -1.08 2.64
CA LYS A 183 5.59 -2.29 1.98
C LYS A 183 6.64 -3.38 1.75
N PHE A 184 7.92 -3.02 1.60
CA PHE A 184 8.99 -3.99 1.34
C PHE A 184 9.37 -4.76 2.60
N LYS A 185 9.34 -4.09 3.76
CA LYS A 185 9.61 -4.70 5.06
C LYS A 185 8.35 -5.16 5.78
N LYS A 186 7.16 -4.84 5.24
CA LYS A 186 5.86 -5.08 5.86
C LYS A 186 5.78 -4.49 7.27
N LYS A 187 6.28 -3.26 7.43
CA LYS A 187 6.35 -2.57 8.73
C LYS A 187 5.66 -1.23 8.65
N MET A 188 4.83 -0.93 9.64
CA MET A 188 4.23 0.38 9.83
C MET A 188 4.90 1.08 11.01
N PHE A 189 5.16 2.37 10.87
CA PHE A 189 5.59 3.23 11.96
C PHE A 189 4.44 4.15 12.36
N VAL A 190 4.25 4.34 13.65
CA VAL A 190 3.22 5.23 14.21
C VAL A 190 3.83 6.10 15.29
N SER A 191 3.58 7.41 15.23
CA SER A 191 4.19 8.38 16.14
C SER A 191 3.30 8.72 17.33
N ALA A 192 3.91 9.04 18.47
CA ALA A 192 3.25 9.57 19.64
C ALA A 192 2.56 10.90 19.30
N PHE A 193 1.35 11.09 19.81
CA PHE A 193 0.54 12.25 19.52
C PHE A 193 -0.02 12.87 20.79
N LEU A 194 0.22 14.17 20.95
CA LEU A 194 -0.39 14.94 22.03
C LEU A 194 -1.86 15.16 21.71
N LYS A 195 -2.72 14.34 22.30
CA LYS A 195 -4.16 14.53 22.34
C LYS A 195 -4.58 14.84 23.77
N ARG A 196 -5.44 15.85 23.93
CA ARG A 196 -6.03 16.17 25.23
C ARG A 196 -6.78 14.95 25.77
N HIS A 197 -6.62 14.71 27.07
CA HIS A 197 -7.13 13.59 27.84
C HIS A 197 -6.54 12.22 27.53
N CYS A 198 -5.59 12.10 26.59
CA CYS A 198 -4.96 10.81 26.27
C CYS A 198 -3.47 10.81 26.64
N GLY A 199 -3.05 9.82 27.42
CA GLY A 199 -1.66 9.69 27.84
C GLY A 199 -0.74 9.17 26.73
N PHE A 200 0.55 9.50 26.82
CA PHE A 200 1.59 8.92 25.99
C PHE A 200 1.89 7.48 26.42
N GLY A 201 2.38 6.68 25.47
CA GLY A 201 2.93 5.35 25.76
C GLY A 201 4.34 5.42 26.36
N PRO A 202 5.03 4.27 26.49
CA PRO A 202 6.30 4.15 27.20
C PRO A 202 7.44 5.03 26.68
N LEU A 203 7.42 5.42 25.39
CA LEU A 203 8.43 6.28 24.78
C LEU A 203 8.08 7.78 24.88
N GLY A 204 7.03 8.14 25.62
CA GLY A 204 6.67 9.53 25.89
C GLY A 204 6.34 10.34 24.63
N ILE A 205 6.64 11.63 24.69
CA ILE A 205 6.30 12.63 23.66
C ILE A 205 7.07 12.44 22.33
N GLY A 206 8.24 11.79 22.38
CA GLY A 206 9.09 11.48 21.23
C GLY A 206 8.95 10.07 20.71
N GLY A 207 7.98 9.30 21.21
CA GLY A 207 7.83 7.91 20.85
C GLY A 207 7.44 7.70 19.39
N ILE A 208 8.17 6.82 18.72
CA ILE A 208 7.74 6.16 17.49
C ILE A 208 7.69 4.67 17.81
N TYR A 209 6.57 4.05 17.45
CA TYR A 209 6.31 2.62 17.63
C TYR A 209 6.26 1.94 16.26
N GLN A 210 6.67 0.68 16.22
CA GLN A 210 6.64 -0.13 15.00
C GLN A 210 5.58 -1.22 15.15
N VAL A 211 4.77 -1.39 14.10
CA VAL A 211 3.87 -2.53 13.91
C VAL A 211 4.47 -3.41 12.80
N ASP A 212 4.93 -4.59 13.19
CA ASP A 212 5.40 -5.62 12.27
C ASP A 212 4.22 -6.43 11.74
N MET A 213 4.01 -6.37 10.43
CA MET A 213 2.91 -7.03 9.72
C MET A 213 3.45 -8.11 8.76
N VAL A 214 4.65 -8.65 9.00
CA VAL A 214 5.18 -9.78 8.21
C VAL A 214 4.21 -10.96 8.25
N ASN A 215 3.64 -11.25 9.44
CA ASN A 215 2.48 -12.12 9.61
C ASN A 215 1.25 -11.29 10.01
N PRO A 216 0.34 -10.97 9.07
CA PRO A 216 -0.81 -10.10 9.35
C PRO A 216 -1.85 -10.74 10.28
N ASN A 217 -1.79 -12.06 10.52
CA ASN A 217 -2.67 -12.75 11.46
C ASN A 217 -2.14 -12.71 12.91
N SER A 218 -0.87 -12.35 13.09
CA SER A 218 -0.22 -12.21 14.39
C SER A 218 0.76 -11.03 14.34
N PRO A 219 0.24 -9.79 14.23
CA PRO A 219 1.07 -8.61 14.15
C PRO A 219 1.77 -8.33 15.48
N VAL A 220 3.00 -7.83 15.43
CA VAL A 220 3.81 -7.55 16.61
C VAL A 220 4.03 -6.04 16.73
N VAL A 221 3.59 -5.47 17.84
CA VAL A 221 3.80 -4.04 18.14
C VAL A 221 4.93 -3.88 19.15
N SER A 222 5.85 -2.96 18.87
CA SER A 222 7.06 -2.75 19.69
C SER A 222 7.51 -1.28 19.69
N ASN A 223 8.30 -0.92 20.70
CA ASN A 223 9.01 0.35 20.75
C ASN A 223 10.03 0.42 19.61
N PHE A 224 10.05 1.52 18.86
CA PHE A 224 11.04 1.72 17.79
C PHE A 224 12.11 2.73 18.19
N ILE A 225 11.73 3.99 18.46
CA ILE A 225 12.69 5.03 18.85
C ILE A 225 12.00 6.14 19.65
N ASP A 226 12.70 6.69 20.63
CA ASP A 226 12.37 7.99 21.21
C ASP A 226 13.25 9.05 20.55
N VAL A 227 12.65 9.90 19.72
CA VAL A 227 13.39 10.93 18.96
C VAL A 227 14.00 12.02 19.85
N THR A 228 13.54 12.18 21.09
CA THR A 228 14.15 13.15 22.02
C THR A 228 15.57 12.72 22.42
N THR A 229 15.85 11.41 22.42
CA THR A 229 17.20 10.87 22.65
C THR A 229 18.17 11.19 21.51
N LEU A 230 17.63 11.55 20.34
CA LEU A 230 18.40 12.04 19.19
C LEU A 230 18.61 13.57 19.22
N GLY A 231 18.19 14.24 20.29
CA GLY A 231 18.30 15.70 20.43
C GLY A 231 17.19 16.49 19.73
N ILE A 232 16.15 15.84 19.23
CA ILE A 232 15.00 16.53 18.60
C ILE A 232 14.19 17.23 19.70
N ASN A 233 14.00 18.53 19.54
CA ASN A 233 13.20 19.35 20.45
C ASN A 233 11.71 19.29 20.07
N LEU A 234 10.92 18.71 20.96
CA LEU A 234 9.47 18.59 20.90
C LEU A 234 8.77 19.46 21.97
N GLY A 235 9.52 20.35 22.62
CA GLY A 235 9.14 21.16 23.78
C GLY A 235 9.10 20.37 25.08
N GLN A 236 9.85 19.27 25.17
CA GLN A 236 9.97 18.41 26.36
C GLN A 236 10.51 19.14 27.60
N SER A 237 11.14 20.30 27.45
CA SER A 237 11.61 21.13 28.57
C SER A 237 10.52 22.04 29.15
N THR A 238 9.45 22.30 28.41
CA THR A 238 8.37 23.23 28.79
C THR A 238 7.03 22.53 28.97
N PHE A 239 6.85 21.37 28.34
CA PHE A 239 5.69 20.52 28.51
C PHE A 239 5.92 19.54 29.68
N PRO A 240 4.87 19.14 30.44
CA PRO A 240 5.04 18.18 31.53
C PRO A 240 5.75 16.89 31.07
N ALA A 241 6.71 16.43 31.88
CA ALA A 241 7.61 15.34 31.52
C ALA A 241 6.92 13.97 31.35
N ASN A 242 5.72 13.78 31.91
CA ASN A 242 4.98 12.53 31.85
C ASN A 242 3.46 12.75 32.04
N ASN A 243 2.69 11.67 31.92
CA ASN A 243 1.23 11.68 32.05
C ASN A 243 0.77 12.09 33.46
N ALA A 244 1.46 11.67 34.52
CA ALA A 244 1.15 12.10 35.89
C ALA A 244 1.32 13.62 36.07
N GLY A 245 2.34 14.22 35.46
CA GLY A 245 2.56 15.66 35.42
C GLY A 245 1.48 16.44 34.66
N ARG A 246 0.63 15.74 33.88
CA ARG A 246 -0.57 16.30 33.23
C ARG A 246 -1.84 16.13 34.08
N GLY A 247 -1.73 15.57 35.28
CA GLY A 247 -2.86 15.31 36.18
C GLY A 247 -3.73 14.13 35.74
N MET A 248 -3.15 13.18 35.02
CA MET A 248 -3.85 11.99 34.52
C MET A 248 -3.73 10.85 35.54
N ASN A 249 -4.80 10.10 35.74
CA ASN A 249 -4.83 8.89 36.58
C ASN A 249 -4.87 7.63 35.70
N GLY A 250 -4.99 6.43 36.27
CA GLY A 250 -5.01 5.17 35.51
C GLY A 250 -6.40 4.70 35.05
N ASP A 251 -7.48 5.41 35.39
CA ASP A 251 -8.84 4.96 35.14
C ASP A 251 -9.48 5.71 33.96
N LYS A 252 -9.82 4.99 32.89
CA LYS A 252 -10.39 5.57 31.67
C LYS A 252 -11.74 6.26 31.88
N TRP A 253 -12.46 5.94 32.96
CA TRP A 253 -13.76 6.55 33.27
C TRP A 253 -13.66 7.80 34.14
N SER A 254 -12.52 7.99 34.79
CA SER A 254 -12.32 9.13 35.68
C SER A 254 -12.07 10.42 34.89
N PRO A 255 -12.65 11.55 35.28
CA PRO A 255 -12.38 12.83 34.63
C PRO A 255 -10.94 13.31 34.92
N ASN A 256 -10.36 14.07 33.99
CA ASN A 256 -9.14 14.84 34.18
C ASN A 256 -9.25 16.15 33.39
N THR A 257 -8.60 17.23 33.84
CA THR A 257 -8.67 18.53 33.15
C THR A 257 -7.65 18.64 32.02
N ASP A 258 -6.52 17.95 32.18
CA ASP A 258 -5.37 17.90 31.27
C ASP A 258 -5.09 19.28 30.65
N HIS A 259 -4.93 20.26 31.54
CA HIS A 259 -4.83 21.67 31.19
C HIS A 259 -3.63 21.98 30.29
N ALA A 260 -2.53 21.24 30.45
CA ALA A 260 -1.29 21.44 29.70
C ALA A 260 -1.49 21.08 28.22
N ALA A 261 -2.25 20.02 27.93
CA ALA A 261 -2.53 19.63 26.54
C ALA A 261 -3.52 20.58 25.86
N PHE A 262 -4.37 21.31 26.59
CA PHE A 262 -5.34 22.24 25.99
C PHE A 262 -4.68 23.28 25.09
N ALA A 263 -3.61 23.93 25.56
CA ALA A 263 -2.80 24.86 24.77
C ALA A 263 -1.58 24.18 24.10
N GLY A 264 -1.37 22.89 24.36
CA GLY A 264 -0.21 22.13 23.92
C GLY A 264 -0.41 21.36 22.61
N VAL A 265 -1.64 20.97 22.29
CA VAL A 265 -1.95 20.23 21.05
C VAL A 265 -1.52 21.06 19.83
N GLY A 266 -0.73 20.46 18.95
CA GLY A 266 -0.16 21.14 17.77
C GLY A 266 1.03 22.06 18.07
N LYS A 267 1.35 22.32 19.34
CA LYS A 267 2.53 23.08 19.78
C LYS A 267 3.67 22.19 20.29
N TYR A 268 3.34 21.03 20.86
CA TYR A 268 4.31 20.07 21.38
C TYR A 268 4.16 18.68 20.74
N GLY A 269 5.26 17.93 20.68
CA GLY A 269 5.30 16.58 20.12
C GLY A 269 5.61 16.50 18.63
N ILE A 270 5.63 15.27 18.10
CA ILE A 270 5.98 14.98 16.70
C ILE A 270 4.96 15.59 15.71
N GLY A 271 3.71 15.79 16.16
CA GLY A 271 2.65 16.39 15.35
C GLY A 271 2.77 17.90 15.12
N VAL A 272 3.84 18.55 15.58
CA VAL A 272 4.11 19.98 15.35
C VAL A 272 4.63 20.17 13.93
N TRP A 273 3.99 21.05 13.17
CA TRP A 273 4.58 21.63 11.96
C TRP A 273 5.75 22.51 12.40
N ILE A 274 6.97 21.99 12.34
CA ILE A 274 8.17 22.77 12.62
C ILE A 274 8.36 23.79 11.47
N TYR A 275 7.98 25.04 11.72
CA TYR A 275 8.51 26.21 11.01
C TYR A 275 9.88 26.55 11.62
N GLN A 276 10.86 25.65 11.45
CA GLN A 276 12.24 25.92 11.84
C GLN A 276 13.19 25.45 10.75
N MET A 277 13.00 26.01 9.57
CA MET A 277 14.08 26.25 8.62
C MET A 277 13.81 27.60 7.95
N MET A 278 14.48 28.64 8.45
CA MET A 278 14.98 29.84 7.77
C MET A 278 15.02 30.98 8.80
N GLY A 279 16.24 31.33 9.20
CA GLY A 279 16.51 32.38 10.16
C GLY A 279 15.94 33.72 9.73
N ILE A 280 15.33 34.41 10.68
CA ILE A 280 15.14 35.85 10.62
C ILE A 280 15.83 36.40 11.87
N PRO A 281 16.93 37.17 11.72
CA PRO A 281 17.57 37.80 12.86
C PRO A 281 16.68 38.93 13.38
N TYR A 282 16.72 39.12 14.70
CA TYR A 282 16.23 40.31 15.37
C TYR A 282 16.71 41.59 14.66
N PHE A 283 15.79 42.53 14.41
CA PHE A 283 16.10 43.95 14.30
C PHE A 283 14.99 44.79 14.95
N SER A 284 15.46 45.74 15.78
CA SER A 284 14.81 46.73 16.66
C SER A 284 13.87 46.22 17.74
#